data_AF-A0A6A9SXT2-F1
#
_entry.id   AF-A0A6A9SXT2-F1
#
_cell.length_a   1.000
_cell.length_b   1.000
_cell.length_c   1.000
_cell.angle_alpha   90.00
_cell.angle_beta   90.00
_cell.angle_gamma   90.00
#
_symmetry.space_group_name_H-M   'P 1'
#
loop_
_entity.id
_entity.type
_entity.pdbx_description
1 polymer ?
#
loop_
_entity_poly.entity_id
_entity_poly.type
_entity_poly.pdbx_seq_one_letter_code
_entity_poly.pdbx_strand_id
1 'polypeptide(L)' 'MTDLPAGTTADWLLALIPVTLLGGLAVGWLSSLSLALGAVAGSVPASGLVGYALFFAGIGEK' A
#
# COMPACT_ATOMS: atom_id res chain seq x y z
N MET A 1 2.77 25.26 5.54
CA MET A 1 2.34 24.88 4.19
C MET A 1 3.49 24.08 3.61
N THR A 2 3.50 22.78 3.87
CA THR A 2 4.65 21.89 3.71
C THR A 2 4.67 21.30 2.30
N ASP A 3 5.46 21.92 1.42
CA ASP A 3 5.96 21.28 0.21
C ASP A 3 6.98 20.21 0.63
N LEU A 4 6.49 18.99 0.84
CA LEU A 4 7.35 17.82 0.94
C LEU A 4 7.79 17.49 -0.50
N PRO A 5 9.10 17.45 -0.79
CA PRO A 5 9.59 17.27 -2.15
C PRO A 5 8.94 16.04 -2.76
N ALA A 6 8.42 16.12 -3.99
CA ALA A 6 7.58 15.10 -4.62
C ALA A 6 8.12 13.65 -4.53
N GLY A 7 9.44 13.48 -4.40
CA GLY A 7 10.08 12.20 -4.10
C GLY A 7 9.64 11.58 -2.76
N THR A 8 9.50 12.39 -1.70
CA THR A 8 9.11 11.90 -0.35
C THR A 8 7.68 11.36 -0.27
N THR A 9 6.72 11.94 -1.00
CA THR A 9 5.33 11.45 -0.98
C THR A 9 5.20 10.11 -1.71
N ALA A 10 5.91 9.94 -2.84
CA ALA A 10 5.95 8.69 -3.57
C ALA A 10 6.67 7.58 -2.77
N ASP A 11 7.78 7.92 -2.10
CA ASP A 11 8.47 7.03 -1.15
C ASP A 11 7.55 6.57 -0.01
N TRP A 12 6.75 7.48 0.55
CA TRP A 12 5.78 7.15 1.59
C TRP A 12 4.66 6.21 1.11
N LEU A 13 4.18 6.39 -0.13
CA LEU A 13 3.17 5.51 -0.73
C LEU A 13 3.73 4.11 -1.00
N LEU A 14 4.97 4.03 -1.49
CA LEU A 14 5.67 2.75 -1.69
C LEU A 14 5.90 2.03 -0.36
N ALA A 15 6.21 2.75 0.71
CA ALA A 15 6.36 2.18 2.05
C ALA A 15 5.03 1.62 2.63
N LEU A 16 3.88 2.12 2.18
CA LEU A 16 2.56 1.69 2.64
C LEU A 16 2.10 0.34 2.05
N ILE A 17 2.61 -0.04 0.88
CA ILE A 17 2.29 -1.31 0.21
C ILE A 17 2.68 -2.53 1.07
N PRO A 18 3.93 -2.69 1.56
CA PRO A 18 4.28 -3.81 2.41
C PRO A 18 3.57 -3.75 3.77
N VAL A 19 3.29 -2.56 4.30
CA VAL A 19 2.60 -2.38 5.59
C VAL A 19 1.18 -2.91 5.55
N THR A 20 0.43 -2.63 4.47
CA THR A 20 -0.94 -3.15 4.33
C THR A 20 -0.97 -4.67 4.14
N LEU A 21 0.02 -5.22 3.43
CA LEU A 21 0.15 -6.66 3.23
C LEU A 21 0.52 -7.39 4.54
N LEU A 22 1.49 -6.86 5.29
CA LEU A 22 1.87 -7.38 6.60
C LEU A 22 0.75 -7.21 7.62
N GLY A 23 0.00 -6.11 7.55
CA GLY A 23 -1.20 -5.90 8.37
C GLY A 23 -2.27 -6.96 8.12
N GLY A 24 -2.56 -7.28 6.85
CA GLY A 24 -3.50 -8.35 6.49
C GLY A 24 -3.05 -9.72 7.00
N LEU A 25 -1.76 -10.03 6.90
CA LEU A 25 -1.19 -11.26 7.45
C LEU A 25 -1.26 -11.31 8.98
N ALA A 26 -0.93 -10.20 9.66
CA ALA A 26 -1.01 -10.09 11.11
C ALA A 26 -2.45 -10.23 11.63
N VAL A 27 -3.43 -9.63 10.94
CA VAL A 27 -4.85 -9.76 11.27
C VAL A 27 -5.34 -11.19 11.05
N GLY A 28 -4.95 -11.83 9.94
CA GLY A 28 -5.25 -13.25 9.69
C GLY A 28 -4.69 -14.15 10.79
N TRP A 29 -3.43 -13.93 11.15
CA TRP A 29 -2.76 -14.68 12.22
C TRP A 29 -3.41 -14.48 13.59
N LEU A 30 -3.72 -13.23 13.97
CA LEU A 30 -4.32 -12.89 15.26
C LEU A 30 -5.77 -13.33 15.40
N SER A 31 -6.52 -13.35 14.29
CA SER A 31 -7.94 -13.75 14.29
C SER A 31 -8.13 -15.26 14.13
N SER A 32 -7.04 -16.04 14.05
CA SER A 32 -7.06 -17.47 13.71
C SER A 32 -7.77 -17.78 12.38
N LEU A 33 -8.00 -16.75 11.56
CA LEU A 33 -8.47 -16.88 10.19
C LEU A 33 -7.33 -17.44 9.35
N SER A 34 -7.67 -18.25 8.34
CA SER A 34 -6.66 -18.77 7.41
C SER A 34 -5.77 -17.63 6.90
N LEU A 35 -4.45 -17.83 6.95
CA LEU A 35 -3.45 -16.88 6.44
C LEU A 35 -3.72 -16.49 4.99
N ALA A 36 -4.32 -17.40 4.20
CA ALA A 36 -4.75 -17.12 2.84
C ALA A 36 -5.83 -16.01 2.78
N LEU A 37 -6.77 -16.00 3.72
CA LEU A 37 -7.79 -14.94 3.81
C LEU A 37 -7.18 -13.60 4.23
N GLY A 38 -6.24 -13.62 5.19
CA GLY A 38 -5.50 -12.43 5.61
C GLY A 38 -4.66 -11.82 4.47
N ALA A 39 -4.00 -12.68 3.68
CA ALA A 39 -3.26 -12.26 2.50
C ALA A 39 -4.17 -11.64 1.43
N VAL A 40 -5.31 -12.27 1.12
CA VAL A 40 -6.29 -11.71 0.16
C VAL A 40 -6.83 -10.37 0.65
N ALA A 41 -7.19 -10.26 1.93
CA ALA A 41 -7.68 -9.02 2.52
C ALA A 41 -6.64 -7.90 2.47
N GLY A 42 -5.35 -8.19 2.71
CA GLY A 42 -4.25 -7.23 2.58
C GLY A 42 -3.89 -6.88 1.13
N SER A 43 -4.15 -7.79 0.18
CA SER A 43 -3.83 -7.61 -1.25
C SER A 43 -4.70 -6.54 -1.91
N VAL A 44 -5.97 -6.41 -1.48
CA VAL A 44 -6.93 -5.45 -2.04
C VAL A 44 -6.47 -4.00 -1.86
N PRO A 45 -6.18 -3.50 -0.63
CA PRO A 45 -5.67 -2.15 -0.44
C PRO A 45 -4.25 -1.96 -1.03
N ALA A 46 -3.39 -2.98 -1.01
CA ALA A 46 -2.05 -2.92 -1.62
C ALA A 46 -2.13 -2.69 -3.14
N SER A 47 -3.04 -3.36 -3.84
CA SER A 47 -3.26 -3.18 -5.28
C SER A 47 -3.79 -1.78 -5.61
N GLY A 48 -4.66 -1.23 -4.74
CA GLY A 48 -5.13 0.15 -4.85
C GLY A 48 -4.01 1.18 -4.71
N LEU A 49 -3.08 0.97 -3.77
CA LEU A 49 -1.91 1.83 -3.57
C LEU A 49 -0.97 1.81 -4.77
N VAL A 50 -0.74 0.64 -5.39
CA VAL A 50 0.05 0.53 -6.62
C VAL A 50 -0.60 1.31 -7.77
N GLY A 51 -1.90 1.16 -7.99
CA GLY A 51 -2.63 1.90 -9.02
C GLY A 51 -2.59 3.42 -8.80
N TYR A 52 -2.73 3.85 -7.55
CA TYR A 52 -2.63 5.26 -7.17
C TYR A 52 -1.23 5.84 -7.43
N ALA A 53 -0.18 5.09 -7.08
CA ALA A 53 1.20 5.49 -7.33
C ALA A 53 1.50 5.63 -8.84
N LEU A 54 1.05 4.68 -9.66
CA LEU A 54 1.20 4.74 -11.13
C LEU A 54 0.43 5.92 -11.74
N PHE A 55 -0.76 6.23 -11.25
CA PHE A 55 -1.55 7.38 -11.71
C PHE A 55 -0.84 8.71 -11.43
N PHE A 56 -0.29 8.89 -10.23
CA PHE A 56 0.47 10.10 -9.89
C PHE A 56 1.79 10.20 -10.65
N ALA A 57 2.50 9.08 -10.83
CA ALA A 57 3.72 9.05 -11.62
C ALA A 57 3.47 9.46 -13.09
N GLY A 58 2.40 8.94 -13.71
CA GLY A 58 2.05 9.28 -15.10
C GLY A 58 1.49 10.68 -15.32
N ILE A 59 1.04 11.37 -14.26
CA ILE A 59 0.64 12.79 -14.32
C ILE A 59 1.85 13.73 -14.20
N GLY A 60 2.96 13.29 -13.59
CA GLY A 60 4.20 14.07 -13.48
C GLY A 60 5.06 14.12 -14.74
N GLU A 61 4.78 13.28 -15.75
CA GLU A 61 5.51 13.22 -17.03
C GLU A 61 4.96 14.15 -18.14
N LYS A 62 4.12 15.14 -17.81
CA LYS A 62 3.53 16.08 -18.78
C LYS A 62 3.85 17.54 -18.48
#